data_AF-A0A8W8HQQ6-F1
#
_entry.id   AF-A0A8W8HQQ6-F1
#
_cell.length_a   1.000
_cell.length_b   1.000
_cell.length_c   1.000
_cell.angle_alpha   90.00
_cell.angle_beta   90.00
_cell.angle_gamma   90.00
#
_symmetry.space_group_name_H-M   'P 1'
#
loop_
_entity.id
_entity.type
_entity.pdbx_description
1 polymer ?
#
loop_
_entity_poly.entity_id
_entity_poly.type
_entity_poly.pdbx_seq_one_letter_code
_entity_poly.pdbx_strand_id
1 'polypeptide(L)'
;MLDQQGEQLDRIEEGMDQINQDMRDAEKNLEGLEKCCGLCVLPWKRAKNFERGGDYDKTWKASEDGKVNTNGPRVIVGENAGPQGPIITRITNDAREDEMEENLTQVSGMLGNLRNMAIDMGSEIESQNRQVDRINNKGTHLNDRVDAANKRAVKILRDQ
;
A
#
# COMPACT_ATOMS: atom_id res chain seq x y z
N MET A 1 7.07 6.70 12.48
CA MET A 1 5.71 6.15 12.67
C MET A 1 5.13 5.71 11.33
N LEU A 2 5.07 6.60 10.32
CA LEU A 2 4.67 6.19 8.98
C LEU A 2 5.60 5.15 8.36
N ASP A 3 6.92 5.28 8.54
CA ASP A 3 7.86 4.26 8.04
C ASP A 3 7.57 2.86 8.61
N GLN A 4 7.34 2.78 9.93
CA GLN A 4 7.00 1.52 10.59
C GLN A 4 5.63 0.97 10.13
N GLN A 5 4.66 1.86 9.85
CA GLN A 5 3.36 1.47 9.28
C GLN A 5 3.53 0.95 7.85
N GLY A 6 4.37 1.59 7.04
CA GLY A 6 4.72 1.12 5.69
C GLY A 6 5.31 -0.28 5.72
N GLU A 7 6.32 -0.52 6.57
CA GLU A 7 6.89 -1.86 6.73
C GLU A 7 5.87 -2.91 7.22
N GLN A 8 4.89 -2.51 8.02
CA GLN A 8 3.80 -3.40 8.43
C GLN A 8 2.91 -3.76 7.24
N LEU A 9 2.57 -2.79 6.39
CA LEU A 9 1.79 -3.01 5.17
C LEU A 9 2.55 -3.89 4.17
N ASP A 10 3.85 -3.70 4.00
CA ASP A 10 4.70 -4.56 3.17
C ASP A 10 4.62 -6.03 3.61
N ARG A 11 4.79 -6.29 4.91
CA ARG A 11 4.68 -7.65 5.46
C ARG A 11 3.28 -8.24 5.27
N ILE A 12 2.22 -7.43 5.33
CA ILE A 12 0.85 -7.88 5.10
C ILE A 12 0.67 -8.23 3.62
N GLU A 13 1.13 -7.38 2.71
CA GLU A 13 1.04 -7.60 1.27
C GLU A 13 1.81 -8.86 0.85
N GLU A 14 3.04 -9.06 1.36
CA GLU A 14 3.81 -10.30 1.19
C GLU A 14 3.07 -11.52 1.74
N GLY A 15 2.45 -11.40 2.93
CA GLY A 15 1.63 -12.45 3.52
C GLY A 15 0.45 -12.85 2.64
N MET A 16 -0.19 -11.88 1.97
CA MET A 16 -1.25 -12.16 1.00
C MET A 16 -0.73 -12.89 -0.24
N ASP A 17 0.46 -12.54 -0.72
CA ASP A 17 1.10 -13.26 -1.83
C ASP A 17 1.43 -14.72 -1.44
N GLN A 18 1.90 -14.95 -0.21
CA GLN A 18 2.13 -16.31 0.31
C GLN A 18 0.83 -17.12 0.39
N ILE A 19 -0.23 -16.56 1.00
CA ILE A 19 -1.53 -17.24 1.11
C ILE A 19 -2.07 -17.56 -0.29
N ASN A 20 -1.89 -16.66 -1.25
CA ASN A 20 -2.32 -16.91 -2.62
C ASN A 20 -1.61 -18.10 -3.26
N GLN A 21 -0.30 -18.27 -3.00
CA GLN A 21 0.48 -19.43 -3.43
C GLN A 21 0.00 -20.71 -2.74
N ASP A 22 -0.16 -20.69 -1.42
CA ASP A 22 -0.63 -21.84 -0.63
C ASP A 22 -2.01 -22.31 -1.10
N MET A 23 -2.89 -21.37 -1.45
CA MET A 23 -4.21 -21.68 -2.01
C MET A 23 -4.15 -22.35 -3.38
N ARG A 24 -3.11 -22.12 -4.18
CA ARG A 24 -2.90 -22.85 -5.45
C ARG A 24 -2.65 -24.33 -5.17
N ASP A 25 -1.80 -24.60 -4.20
CA ASP A 25 -1.46 -25.98 -3.82
C ASP A 25 -2.62 -26.68 -3.14
N ALA A 26 -3.35 -25.98 -2.26
CA ALA A 26 -4.56 -26.48 -1.63
C ALA A 26 -5.63 -26.87 -2.66
N GLU A 27 -5.90 -26.02 -3.65
CA GLU A 27 -6.85 -26.32 -4.73
C GLU A 27 -6.40 -27.52 -5.57
N LYS A 28 -5.12 -27.61 -5.92
CA LYS A 28 -4.56 -28.75 -6.67
C LYS A 28 -4.69 -30.06 -5.90
N ASN A 29 -4.49 -30.03 -4.59
CA ASN A 29 -4.67 -31.19 -3.72
C ASN A 29 -6.15 -31.59 -3.63
N LEU A 30 -7.06 -30.63 -3.50
CA LEU A 30 -8.51 -30.88 -3.53
C LEU A 30 -8.95 -31.49 -4.88
N GLU A 31 -8.47 -30.98 -6.01
CA GLU A 31 -8.70 -31.60 -7.33
C GLU A 31 -8.17 -33.03 -7.43
N GLY A 32 -7.06 -33.33 -6.73
CA GLY A 32 -6.52 -34.68 -6.59
C GLY A 32 -7.47 -35.62 -5.85
N LEU A 33 -8.08 -35.13 -4.77
CA LEU A 33 -9.04 -35.89 -3.94
C LEU A 33 -10.40 -36.09 -4.62
N GLU A 34 -10.79 -35.19 -5.54
CA GLU A 34 -12.04 -35.33 -6.32
C GLU A 34 -11.95 -36.40 -7.44
N LYS A 35 -10.76 -36.92 -7.75
CA LYS A 35 -10.55 -37.97 -8.77
C LYS A 35 -10.98 -39.33 -8.22
N CYS A 36 -12.11 -39.84 -8.71
CA CYS A 36 -12.52 -41.22 -8.46
C CYS A 36 -11.67 -42.19 -9.31
N CYS A 37 -11.11 -43.23 -8.67
CA CYS A 37 -10.42 -44.36 -9.33
C CYS A 37 -9.24 -44.00 -10.26
N GLY A 38 -8.30 -43.17 -9.78
CA GLY A 38 -6.91 -43.14 -10.26
C GLY A 38 -6.60 -42.55 -11.66
N LEU A 39 -7.58 -42.42 -12.57
CA LEU A 39 -7.28 -41.98 -13.95
C LEU A 39 -8.28 -41.02 -14.60
N CYS A 40 -9.50 -40.82 -14.09
CA CYS A 40 -10.51 -39.96 -14.73
C CYS A 40 -11.15 -38.94 -13.79
N VAL A 41 -10.85 -37.65 -13.97
CA VAL A 41 -11.73 -36.56 -13.49
C VAL A 41 -13.00 -36.63 -14.32
N LEU A 42 -14.15 -36.92 -13.71
CA LEU A 42 -15.45 -36.80 -14.39
C LEU A 42 -15.52 -35.37 -14.99
N PRO A 43 -15.69 -35.18 -16.31
CA PRO A 43 -15.68 -33.85 -16.95
C PRO A 43 -16.76 -32.90 -16.39
N TRP A 44 -17.75 -33.46 -15.69
CA TRP A 44 -18.84 -32.75 -15.01
C TRP A 44 -18.47 -32.22 -13.61
N LYS A 45 -17.30 -32.58 -13.05
CA LYS A 45 -16.80 -32.11 -11.74
C LYS A 45 -15.62 -31.14 -11.85
N ARG A 46 -15.29 -30.63 -13.05
CA ARG A 46 -14.24 -29.60 -13.18
C ARG A 46 -14.63 -28.33 -12.44
N ALA A 47 -13.86 -28.01 -11.41
CA ALA A 47 -14.11 -26.86 -10.59
C ALA A 47 -13.60 -25.57 -11.26
N LYS A 48 -14.08 -24.41 -10.80
CA LYS A 48 -13.67 -23.11 -11.34
C LYS A 48 -12.20 -22.84 -11.01
N ASN A 49 -11.42 -22.46 -12.03
CA ASN A 49 -10.05 -21.96 -11.91
C ASN A 49 -10.07 -20.46 -11.60
N PHE A 50 -9.81 -20.09 -10.34
CA PHE A 50 -9.77 -18.69 -9.91
C PHE A 50 -8.69 -17.87 -10.64
N GLU A 51 -7.59 -18.52 -11.03
CA GLU A 51 -6.47 -17.86 -11.73
C GLU A 51 -6.74 -17.47 -13.20
N ARG A 52 -7.83 -17.97 -13.80
CA ARG A 52 -8.21 -17.64 -15.19
C ARG A 52 -9.19 -16.48 -15.29
N GLY A 53 -9.60 -15.89 -14.16
CA GLY A 53 -10.50 -14.74 -14.13
C GLY A 53 -9.79 -13.43 -14.47
N GLY A 54 -10.47 -12.52 -15.16
CA GLY A 54 -9.93 -11.17 -15.43
C GLY A 54 -9.66 -10.37 -14.15
N ASP A 55 -10.41 -10.63 -13.09
CA ASP A 55 -10.21 -9.98 -11.79
C ASP A 55 -8.95 -10.47 -11.08
N TYR A 56 -8.59 -11.76 -11.25
CA TYR A 56 -7.32 -12.30 -10.76
C TYR A 56 -6.13 -11.60 -11.44
N ASP A 57 -6.21 -11.38 -12.75
CA ASP A 57 -5.15 -10.69 -13.49
C ASP A 57 -4.96 -9.25 -13.00
N LYS A 58 -6.07 -8.55 -12.73
CA LYS A 58 -6.03 -7.18 -12.18
C LYS A 58 -5.46 -7.13 -10.76
N THR A 59 -5.77 -8.10 -9.91
CA THR A 59 -5.31 -8.07 -8.50
C THR A 59 -3.88 -8.57 -8.31
N TRP A 60 -3.45 -9.57 -9.10
CA TRP A 60 -2.18 -10.26 -8.88
C TRP A 60 -1.14 -10.05 -9.99
N LYS A 61 -1.54 -9.50 -11.15
CA LYS A 61 -0.61 -9.21 -12.26
C LYS A 61 -0.55 -7.75 -12.66
N ALA A 62 -1.44 -6.88 -12.14
CA ALA A 62 -1.31 -5.45 -12.38
C ALA A 62 -0.10 -4.91 -11.59
N SER A 63 0.91 -4.45 -12.34
CA SER A 63 2.06 -3.75 -11.77
C SER A 63 1.70 -2.27 -11.59
N GLU A 64 1.06 -1.93 -10.47
CA GLU A 64 0.93 -0.53 -10.01
C GLU A 64 2.05 -0.10 -9.06
N ASP A 65 2.98 -1.01 -8.72
CA ASP A 65 4.10 -0.79 -7.79
C ASP A 65 5.06 0.35 -8.20
N GLY A 66 5.04 0.78 -9.46
CA GLY A 66 6.02 1.74 -9.99
C GLY A 66 5.65 3.22 -9.87
N LYS A 67 4.41 3.58 -9.51
CA LYS A 67 3.97 4.99 -9.61
C LYS A 67 4.24 5.78 -8.34
N VAL A 68 5.52 5.88 -7.98
CA VAL A 68 5.98 6.83 -6.96
C VAL A 68 5.58 8.23 -7.43
N ASN A 69 4.69 8.88 -6.68
CA ASN A 69 4.24 10.23 -7.00
C ASN A 69 5.40 11.21 -6.75
N THR A 70 6.23 11.46 -7.76
CA THR A 70 7.28 12.49 -7.75
C THR A 70 6.71 13.91 -7.95
N ASN A 71 5.40 14.12 -7.84
CA ASN A 71 4.80 15.44 -8.07
C ASN A 71 4.93 16.34 -6.84
N GLY A 72 6.07 17.01 -6.77
CA GLY A 72 6.21 18.27 -6.06
C GLY A 72 7.64 18.79 -6.21
N PRO A 73 7.85 20.07 -6.56
CA PRO A 73 9.17 20.65 -6.46
C PRO A 73 9.60 20.54 -4.99
N ARG A 74 10.54 19.63 -4.70
CA ARG A 74 11.32 19.69 -3.48
C ARG A 74 12.03 21.03 -3.53
N VAL A 75 11.45 22.03 -2.89
CA VAL A 75 12.14 23.29 -2.66
C VAL A 75 13.27 22.89 -1.73
N ILE A 76 14.45 22.65 -2.29
CA ILE A 76 15.68 22.73 -1.54
C ILE A 76 15.64 24.16 -1.01
N VAL A 77 15.26 24.29 0.26
CA VAL A 77 15.45 25.53 1.00
C VAL A 77 16.96 25.63 1.17
N GLY A 78 17.65 26.01 0.10
CA GLY A 78 18.86 26.76 0.26
C GLY A 78 18.47 27.98 1.07
N GLU A 79 19.32 28.36 2.03
CA GLU A 79 19.18 29.49 2.96
C GLU A 79 18.72 30.82 2.34
N ASN A 80 18.59 30.92 1.01
CA ASN A 80 18.29 32.14 0.25
C ASN A 80 16.94 32.15 -0.51
N ALA A 81 16.02 31.21 -0.28
CA ALA A 81 14.74 31.14 -1.02
C ALA A 81 13.52 31.76 -0.30
N GLY A 82 13.75 32.67 0.66
CA GLY A 82 12.72 33.53 1.28
C GLY A 82 12.82 34.98 0.80
N PRO A 83 11.77 35.82 0.97
CA PRO A 83 11.79 37.21 0.55
C PRO A 83 13.04 37.93 1.09
N GLN A 84 13.83 38.53 0.19
CA GLN A 84 15.13 39.16 0.49
C GLN A 84 14.98 40.51 1.24
N GLY A 85 13.99 40.62 2.12
CA GLY A 85 13.71 41.83 2.88
C GLY A 85 13.34 41.50 4.33
N PRO A 86 13.44 42.49 5.23
CA PRO A 86 13.04 42.32 6.62
C PRO A 86 11.57 41.89 6.71
N ILE A 87 11.30 40.86 7.52
CA ILE A 87 9.98 40.28 7.76
C ILE A 87 9.08 41.32 8.43
N ILE A 88 9.65 42.14 9.32
CA ILE A 88 8.94 43.23 9.98
C ILE A 88 9.23 44.59 9.34
N THR A 89 8.21 45.44 9.32
CA THR A 89 8.41 46.86 9.02
C THR A 89 8.92 47.56 10.27
N ARG A 90 10.12 48.16 10.19
CA ARG A 90 10.73 48.87 11.32
C ARG A 90 10.10 50.25 11.51
N ILE A 91 9.74 50.60 12.74
CA ILE A 91 9.11 51.87 13.10
C ILE A 91 10.02 52.67 14.04
N THR A 92 10.49 52.05 15.12
CA THR A 92 11.34 52.71 16.13
C THR A 92 12.83 52.40 15.97
N ASN A 93 13.21 51.41 15.15
CA ASN A 93 14.60 50.94 14.99
C ASN A 93 15.26 50.64 16.35
N ASP A 94 14.50 50.00 17.24
CA ASP A 94 14.97 49.63 18.57
C ASP A 94 15.38 48.15 18.65
N ALA A 95 16.09 47.78 19.71
CA ALA A 95 16.55 46.41 19.92
C ALA A 95 15.40 45.38 20.02
N ARG A 96 14.16 45.82 20.31
CA ARG A 96 12.98 44.95 20.35
C ARG A 96 12.55 44.57 18.94
N GLU A 97 12.61 45.51 18.00
CA GLU A 97 12.39 45.23 16.57
C GLU A 97 13.47 44.29 16.01
N ASP A 98 14.75 44.47 16.40
CA ASP A 98 15.83 43.56 15.99
C ASP A 98 15.62 42.13 16.51
N GLU A 99 15.26 41.96 17.79
CA GLU A 99 14.94 40.65 18.38
C GLU A 99 13.71 40.01 17.70
N MET A 100 12.71 40.81 17.35
CA MET A 100 11.52 40.32 16.64
C MET A 100 11.86 39.81 15.24
N GLU A 101 12.71 40.53 14.51
CA GLU A 101 13.18 40.12 13.18
C GLU A 101 14.00 38.82 13.24
N GLU A 102 14.89 38.68 14.23
CA GLU A 102 15.67 37.46 14.45
C GLU A 102 14.76 36.27 14.77
N ASN A 103 13.83 36.44 15.72
CA ASN A 103 12.87 35.41 16.09
C ASN A 103 12.01 34.98 14.90
N LEU A 104 11.52 35.92 14.08
CA LEU A 104 10.71 35.61 12.91
C LEU A 104 11.51 34.94 11.79
N THR A 105 12.79 35.26 11.65
CA THR A 105 13.70 34.57 10.73
C THR A 105 13.87 33.11 11.13
N GLN A 106 14.08 32.85 12.44
CA GLN A 106 14.14 31.49 12.96
C GLN A 106 12.81 30.73 12.75
N VAL A 107 11.67 31.37 13.03
CA VAL A 107 10.34 30.81 12.79
C VAL A 107 10.12 30.49 11.30
N SER A 108 10.58 31.35 10.39
CA SER A 108 10.54 31.12 8.94
C SER A 108 11.32 29.86 8.54
N GLY A 109 12.52 29.67 9.11
CA GLY A 109 13.30 28.43 8.92
C GLY A 109 12.59 27.19 9.46
N MET A 110 12.01 27.28 10.67
CA MET A 110 11.21 26.18 11.24
C MET A 110 9.98 25.86 10.38
N LEU A 111 9.31 26.87 9.83
CA LEU A 111 8.17 26.70 8.92
C LEU A 111 8.58 26.01 7.62
N GLY A 112 9.76 26.31 7.09
CA GLY A 112 10.33 25.61 5.94
C GLY A 112 10.53 24.11 6.21
N ASN A 113 11.09 23.76 7.37
CA ASN A 113 11.26 22.37 7.79
C ASN A 113 9.91 21.65 7.98
N LEU A 114 8.94 22.32 8.62
CA LEU A 114 7.58 21.80 8.78
C LEU A 114 6.91 21.53 7.42
N ARG A 115 7.09 22.42 6.44
CA ARG A 115 6.58 22.23 5.08
C ARG A 115 7.17 21.00 4.42
N ASN A 116 8.48 20.80 4.52
CA ASN A 116 9.14 19.63 3.92
C ASN A 116 8.65 18.33 4.56
N MET A 117 8.56 18.27 5.90
CA MET A 117 7.98 17.13 6.60
C MET A 117 6.52 16.88 6.20
N ALA A 118 5.71 17.93 6.01
CA ALA A 118 4.32 17.78 5.56
C ALA A 118 4.22 17.23 4.13
N ILE A 119 5.14 17.62 3.24
CA ILE A 119 5.21 17.09 1.86
C ILE A 119 5.60 15.62 1.87
N ASP A 120 6.69 15.26 2.55
CA ASP A 120 7.16 13.87 2.60
C ASP A 120 6.10 12.97 3.27
N MET A 121 5.51 13.41 4.39
CA MET A 121 4.41 12.73 5.07
C MET A 121 3.19 12.55 4.16
N GLY A 122 2.83 13.58 3.38
CA GLY A 122 1.72 13.51 2.44
C GLY A 122 1.96 12.49 1.33
N SER A 123 3.16 12.47 0.76
CA SER A 123 3.53 11.49 -0.28
C SER A 123 3.55 10.05 0.25
N GLU A 124 4.05 9.86 1.47
CA GLU A 124 4.10 8.54 2.12
C GLU A 124 2.68 8.01 2.39
N ILE A 125 1.78 8.85 2.91
CA ILE A 125 0.38 8.48 3.13
C ILE A 125 -0.32 8.13 1.81
N GLU A 126 -0.09 8.88 0.72
CA GLU A 126 -0.68 8.56 -0.58
C GLU A 126 -0.19 7.20 -1.10
N SER A 127 1.11 6.91 -0.95
CA SER A 127 1.70 5.62 -1.31
C SER A 127 1.06 4.48 -0.51
N GLN A 128 1.01 4.63 0.81
CA GLN A 128 0.42 3.64 1.73
C GLN A 128 -1.07 3.43 1.46
N ASN A 129 -1.83 4.47 1.12
CA ASN A 129 -3.25 4.32 0.76
C ASN A 129 -3.44 3.43 -0.47
N ARG A 130 -2.62 3.61 -1.52
CA ARG A 130 -2.68 2.74 -2.71
C ARG A 130 -2.30 1.30 -2.38
N GLN A 131 -1.32 1.11 -1.49
CA GLN A 131 -0.96 -0.22 -1.00
C GLN A 131 -2.11 -0.88 -0.24
N VAL A 132 -2.80 -0.15 0.63
CA VAL A 132 -3.99 -0.63 1.34
C VAL A 132 -5.09 -1.06 0.36
N ASP A 133 -5.31 -0.31 -0.73
CA ASP A 133 -6.30 -0.69 -1.76
C ASP A 133 -5.92 -2.03 -2.44
N ARG A 134 -4.64 -2.23 -2.77
CA ARG A 134 -4.16 -3.52 -3.32
C ARG A 134 -4.34 -4.66 -2.32
N ILE A 135 -3.95 -4.46 -1.07
CA ILE A 135 -4.14 -5.41 0.03
C ILE A 135 -5.63 -5.76 0.18
N ASN A 136 -6.53 -4.78 0.16
CA ASN A 136 -7.95 -5.03 0.28
C ASN A 136 -8.51 -5.86 -0.89
N ASN A 137 -8.07 -5.58 -2.11
CA ASN A 137 -8.43 -6.36 -3.29
C ASN A 137 -7.91 -7.80 -3.20
N LYS A 138 -6.62 -7.98 -2.86
CA LYS A 138 -6.00 -9.30 -2.62
C LYS A 138 -6.78 -10.07 -1.54
N GLY A 139 -7.09 -9.42 -0.41
CA GLY A 139 -7.83 -9.98 0.70
C GLY A 139 -9.24 -10.45 0.33
N THR A 140 -10.00 -9.64 -0.43
CA THR A 140 -11.34 -10.02 -0.91
C THR A 140 -11.26 -11.27 -1.80
N HIS A 141 -10.32 -11.29 -2.76
CA HIS A 141 -10.12 -12.45 -3.63
C HIS A 141 -9.69 -13.71 -2.88
N LEU A 142 -8.80 -13.58 -1.90
CA LEU A 142 -8.37 -14.69 -1.06
C LEU A 142 -9.52 -15.23 -0.23
N ASN A 143 -10.35 -14.37 0.36
CA ASN A 143 -11.48 -14.78 1.18
C ASN A 143 -12.47 -15.63 0.35
N ASP A 144 -12.84 -15.16 -0.85
CA ASP A 144 -13.72 -15.91 -1.76
C ASP A 144 -13.11 -17.27 -2.17
N ARG A 145 -11.81 -17.29 -2.41
CA ARG A 145 -11.07 -18.49 -2.82
C ARG A 145 -11.00 -19.53 -1.70
N VAL A 146 -10.69 -19.09 -0.48
CA VAL A 146 -10.67 -19.92 0.74
C VAL A 146 -12.06 -20.49 1.02
N ASP A 147 -13.10 -19.67 0.97
CA ASP A 147 -14.48 -20.11 1.18
C ASP A 147 -14.91 -21.16 0.14
N ALA A 148 -14.55 -20.97 -1.13
CA ALA A 148 -14.85 -21.92 -2.18
C ALA A 148 -14.10 -23.25 -1.97
N ALA A 149 -12.81 -23.20 -1.64
CA ALA A 149 -12.00 -24.38 -1.35
C ALA A 149 -12.52 -25.14 -0.12
N ASN A 150 -12.88 -24.43 0.95
CA ASN A 150 -13.45 -25.02 2.16
C ASN A 150 -14.78 -25.74 1.87
N LYS A 151 -15.69 -25.11 1.12
CA LYS A 151 -16.95 -25.76 0.69
C LYS A 151 -16.69 -27.03 -0.12
N ARG A 152 -15.68 -27.04 -0.99
CA ARG A 152 -15.27 -28.25 -1.76
C ARG A 152 -14.73 -29.33 -0.83
N ALA A 153 -13.82 -28.98 0.08
CA ALA A 153 -13.23 -29.92 1.05
C ALA A 153 -14.31 -30.60 1.91
N VAL A 154 -15.25 -29.82 2.47
CA VAL A 154 -16.37 -30.34 3.26
C VAL A 154 -17.25 -31.30 2.44
N LYS A 155 -17.49 -30.99 1.16
CA LYS A 155 -18.24 -31.88 0.28
C LYS A 155 -17.52 -33.21 0.04
N ILE A 156 -16.21 -33.18 -0.23
CA ILE A 156 -15.41 -34.39 -0.40
C ILE A 156 -15.46 -35.26 0.86
N LEU A 157 -15.32 -34.66 2.05
CA LEU A 157 -15.39 -35.39 3.32
C LEU A 157 -16.77 -36.00 3.58
N ARG A 158 -17.85 -35.37 3.10
CA ARG A 158 -19.21 -35.88 3.25
C ARG A 158 -19.55 -36.97 2.23
N ASP A 159 -18.94 -36.92 1.04
CA ASP A 159 -19.14 -37.85 -0.06
C ASP A 159 -18.14 -39.04 -0.03
N GLN A 160 -17.25 -39.11 0.97
CA GLN A 160 -16.34 -40.24 1.24
C GLN A 160 -17.02 -41.40 1.99
#